data_AF-A0A1B9NJU1-F1
#
_entry.id   AF-A0A1B9NJU1-F1
#
_cell.length_a   1.000
_cell.length_b   1.000
_cell.length_c   1.000
_cell.angle_alpha   90.00
_cell.angle_beta   90.00
_cell.angle_gamma   90.00
#
_symmetry.space_group_name_H-M   'P 1'
#
loop_
_entity.id
_entity.type
_entity.pdbx_description
1 polymer ?
#
loop_
_entity_poly.entity_id
_entity_poly.type
_entity_poly.pdbx_seq_one_letter_code
_entity_poly.pdbx_strand_id
1 'polypeptide(L)'
;MDPDDMEELFGTSNSIADESILKIDLTKAIISLPYTYRSVIILRDIRELSTYEVSNMLEISPEAVKSRLHRARNIIRKKLEISGHSH
;
A
#
# COMPACT_ATOMS: atom_id res chain seq x y z
N MET A 1 -41.89 -8.94 -8.39
CA MET A 1 -40.65 -8.33 -7.87
C MET A 1 -40.57 -8.80 -6.44
N ASP A 2 -39.83 -9.88 -6.24
CA ASP A 2 -39.70 -10.50 -4.92
C ASP A 2 -38.84 -9.63 -3.99
N PRO A 3 -39.05 -9.68 -2.66
CA PRO A 3 -38.18 -9.02 -1.70
C PRO A 3 -36.72 -9.48 -1.79
N ASP A 4 -36.49 -10.72 -2.24
CA ASP A 4 -35.15 -11.28 -2.46
C ASP A 4 -34.50 -10.72 -3.74
N ASP A 5 -35.28 -10.30 -4.75
CA ASP A 5 -34.76 -9.63 -5.96
C ASP A 5 -34.23 -8.21 -5.66
N MET A 6 -34.62 -7.63 -4.52
CA MET A 6 -34.17 -6.28 -4.09
C MET A 6 -32.82 -6.29 -3.38
N GLU A 7 -32.33 -7.47 -2.95
CA GLU A 7 -31.06 -7.61 -2.24
C GLU A 7 -29.86 -7.56 -3.22
N GLU A 8 -30.08 -7.83 -4.51
CA GLU A 8 -29.05 -7.74 -5.57
C GLU A 8 -28.77 -6.30 -6.04
N LEU A 9 -29.67 -5.33 -5.82
CA LEU A 9 -29.49 -3.94 -6.27
C LEU A 9 -28.59 -3.11 -5.35
N PHE A 10 -28.36 -3.58 -4.11
CA PHE A 10 -27.52 -2.93 -3.10
C PHE A 10 -26.19 -3.68 -2.86
N GLY A 11 -25.75 -4.46 -3.84
CA GLY A 11 -24.46 -5.13 -3.83
C GLY A 11 -23.30 -4.13 -3.65
N THR A 12 -22.68 -4.17 -2.46
CA THR A 12 -21.46 -3.45 -2.08
C THR A 12 -21.50 -1.94 -2.29
N SER A 13 -21.94 -1.21 -1.26
CA SER A 13 -21.73 0.24 -1.14
C SER A 13 -20.23 0.54 -1.02
N ASN A 14 -19.50 0.53 -2.14
CA ASN A 14 -18.12 1.02 -2.22
C ASN A 14 -18.20 2.53 -2.36
N SER A 15 -18.20 3.24 -1.22
CA SER A 15 -18.42 4.68 -1.19
C SER A 15 -17.11 5.45 -1.45
N ILE A 16 -17.20 6.68 -1.96
CA ILE A 16 -16.04 7.62 -2.05
C ILE A 16 -15.34 7.78 -0.68
N ALA A 17 -16.08 7.59 0.42
CA ALA A 17 -15.53 7.64 1.76
C ALA A 17 -14.56 6.48 2.01
N ASP A 18 -14.87 5.26 1.58
CA ASP A 18 -14.02 4.08 1.78
C ASP A 18 -12.69 4.21 1.02
N GLU A 19 -12.75 4.71 -0.22
CA GLU A 19 -11.53 5.00 -1.00
C GLU A 19 -10.66 6.07 -0.32
N SER A 20 -11.30 7.11 0.24
CA SER A 20 -10.59 8.19 0.93
C SER A 20 -9.95 7.70 2.23
N ILE A 21 -10.63 6.86 2.99
CA ILE A 21 -10.13 6.27 4.24
C ILE A 21 -8.94 5.34 3.94
N LEU A 22 -9.05 4.49 2.92
CA LEU A 22 -7.96 3.60 2.49
C LEU A 22 -6.71 4.41 2.09
N LYS A 23 -6.87 5.49 1.34
CA LYS A 23 -5.76 6.39 0.96
C LYS A 23 -5.09 7.01 2.17
N ILE A 24 -5.86 7.44 3.17
CA ILE A 24 -5.34 8.02 4.41
C ILE A 24 -4.53 6.98 5.18
N ASP A 25 -5.05 5.76 5.33
CA ASP A 25 -4.39 4.70 6.09
C ASP A 25 -3.15 4.17 5.39
N LEU A 26 -3.18 4.03 4.06
CA LEU A 26 -1.98 3.73 3.27
C LEU A 26 -0.90 4.81 3.46
N THR A 27 -1.29 6.08 3.41
CA THR A 27 -0.38 7.21 3.61
C THR A 27 0.25 7.17 5.00
N LYS A 28 -0.56 6.97 6.05
CA LYS A 28 -0.07 6.80 7.43
C LYS A 28 0.87 5.60 7.54
N ALA A 29 0.55 4.48 6.89
CA ALA A 29 1.39 3.28 6.91
C ALA A 29 2.77 3.57 6.29
N ILE A 30 2.82 4.23 5.13
CA ILE A 30 4.08 4.63 4.47
C ILE A 30 4.88 5.61 5.35
N ILE A 31 4.23 6.63 5.92
CA ILE A 31 4.88 7.62 6.80
C ILE A 31 5.40 6.95 8.08
N SER A 32 4.78 5.88 8.57
CA SER A 32 5.27 5.18 9.76
C SER A 32 6.46 4.25 9.51
N LEU A 33 6.84 4.00 8.25
CA LEU A 33 8.00 3.16 7.94
C LEU A 33 9.30 3.84 8.40
N PRO A 34 10.28 3.05 8.91
CA PRO A 34 11.66 3.49 9.01
C PRO A 34 12.15 4.10 7.69
N TYR A 35 12.97 5.15 7.78
CA TYR A 35 13.44 5.92 6.63
C TYR A 35 14.01 5.03 5.51
N THR A 36 14.80 4.02 5.88
CA THR A 36 15.43 3.08 4.94
C THR A 36 14.45 2.27 4.10
N TYR A 37 13.26 1.96 4.63
CA TYR A 37 12.20 1.26 3.91
C TYR A 37 11.30 2.25 3.16
N ARG A 38 11.03 3.40 3.77
CA ARG A 38 10.21 4.46 3.19
C ARG A 38 10.82 5.00 1.90
N SER A 39 12.11 5.32 1.90
CA SER A 39 12.79 5.84 0.71
C SER A 39 12.74 4.84 -0.44
N VAL A 40 12.95 3.55 -0.16
CA VAL A 40 12.91 2.50 -1.18
C VAL A 40 11.51 2.36 -1.78
N ILE A 41 10.45 2.31 -0.96
CA ILE A 41 9.08 2.13 -1.47
C ILE A 41 8.57 3.36 -2.23
N ILE A 42 8.90 4.58 -1.78
CA ILE A 42 8.54 5.82 -2.50
C ILE A 42 9.20 5.81 -3.88
N LEU A 43 10.49 5.50 -3.96
CA LEU A 43 11.21 5.53 -5.23
C LEU A 43 10.77 4.41 -6.18
N ARG A 44 10.50 3.21 -5.65
CA ARG A 44 10.15 2.01 -6.44
C ARG A 44 8.68 1.93 -6.84
N ASP A 45 7.76 2.20 -5.92
CA ASP A 45 6.33 1.93 -6.11
C ASP A 45 5.52 3.20 -6.41
N ILE A 46 6.03 4.39 -6.03
CA ILE A 46 5.35 5.67 -6.29
C ILE A 46 5.99 6.42 -7.46
N ARG A 47 7.33 6.44 -7.52
CA ARG A 47 8.07 7.09 -8.62
C ARG A 47 8.49 6.13 -9.74
N GLU A 48 8.15 4.86 -9.61
CA GLU A 48 8.37 3.81 -10.62
C GLU A 48 9.83 3.67 -11.11
N LEU A 49 10.81 4.13 -10.33
CA LEU A 49 12.23 4.04 -10.70
C LEU A 49 12.70 2.59 -10.70
N SER A 50 13.65 2.23 -11.57
CA SER A 50 14.27 0.91 -11.62
C SER A 50 15.06 0.56 -10.35
N THR A 51 15.26 -0.75 -10.07
CA THR A 51 16.03 -1.19 -8.89
C THR A 51 17.45 -0.63 -8.94
N TYR A 52 18.00 -0.50 -10.14
CA TYR A 52 19.34 0.03 -10.37
C TYR A 52 19.40 1.54 -10.12
N GLU A 53 18.42 2.32 -10.60
CA GLU A 53 18.34 3.76 -10.29
C GLU A 53 18.22 4.02 -8.79
N VAL A 54 17.38 3.25 -8.09
CA VAL A 54 17.22 3.36 -6.64
C VAL A 54 18.48 2.93 -5.89
N SER A 55 19.14 1.86 -6.35
CA SER A 55 20.42 1.39 -5.81
C SER A 55 21.49 2.47 -5.90
N ASN A 56 21.62 3.13 -7.06
CA ASN A 56 22.57 4.22 -7.27
C ASN A 56 22.22 5.46 -6.45
N MET A 57 20.94 5.86 -6.41
CA MET A 57 20.50 7.06 -5.69
C MET A 57 20.63 6.95 -4.17
N LEU A 58 20.49 5.74 -3.62
CA LEU A 58 20.57 5.48 -2.19
C LEU A 58 21.92 4.90 -1.74
N GLU A 59 22.86 4.71 -2.67
CA GLU A 59 24.19 4.12 -2.43
C GLU A 59 24.13 2.77 -1.69
N ILE A 60 23.24 1.87 -2.14
CA ILE A 60 23.08 0.52 -1.59
C ILE A 60 23.05 -0.52 -2.71
N SER A 61 23.26 -1.81 -2.39
CA SER A 61 23.19 -2.86 -3.40
C SER A 61 21.76 -3.08 -3.94
N PRO A 62 21.61 -3.57 -5.19
CA PRO A 62 20.30 -3.96 -5.73
C PRO A 62 19.57 -5.01 -4.87
N GLU A 63 20.30 -5.91 -4.22
CA GLU A 63 19.78 -6.89 -3.27
C GLU A 63 19.21 -6.23 -2.01
N ALA A 64 19.88 -5.17 -1.52
CA ALA A 64 19.38 -4.36 -0.42
C ALA A 64 18.09 -3.63 -0.81
N VAL A 65 17.99 -3.09 -2.04
CA VAL A 65 16.74 -2.49 -2.56
C VAL A 65 15.61 -3.52 -2.55
N LYS A 66 15.82 -4.70 -3.13
CA LYS A 66 14.80 -5.78 -3.19
C LYS A 66 14.34 -6.21 -1.80
N SER A 67 15.27 -6.46 -0.88
CA SER A 67 14.95 -6.90 0.48
C SER A 67 14.26 -5.82 1.31
N ARG A 68 14.68 -4.55 1.19
CA ARG A 68 14.02 -3.40 1.84
C ARG A 68 12.62 -3.18 1.31
N LEU A 69 12.42 -3.29 -0.01
CA LEU A 69 11.11 -3.17 -0.65
C LEU A 69 10.14 -4.25 -0.18
N HIS A 70 10.59 -5.51 -0.13
CA HIS A 70 9.77 -6.61 0.37
C HIS A 70 9.35 -6.37 1.84
N ARG A 71 10.30 -5.98 2.70
CA ARG A 71 9.99 -5.64 4.11
C ARG A 71 9.02 -4.47 4.23
N ALA A 72 9.21 -3.41 3.44
CA ALA A 72 8.32 -2.25 3.42
C ALA A 72 6.87 -2.66 3.13
N ARG A 73 6.66 -3.45 2.05
CA ARG A 73 5.33 -3.93 1.66
C ARG A 73 4.70 -4.83 2.72
N ASN A 74 5.47 -5.70 3.37
CA ASN A 74 4.95 -6.55 4.44
C ASN A 74 4.51 -5.74 5.66
N ILE A 75 5.25 -4.69 6.02
CA ILE A 75 4.86 -3.81 7.14
C ILE A 75 3.59 -3.03 6.79
N ILE A 76 3.49 -2.49 5.57
CA ILE A 76 2.29 -1.79 5.11
C ILE A 76 1.08 -2.73 5.13
N ARG A 77 1.21 -3.94 4.56
CA ARG A 77 0.12 -4.93 4.55
C ARG A 77 -0.39 -5.22 5.95
N LYS A 78 0.51 -5.53 6.89
CA LYS A 78 0.14 -5.79 8.29
C LYS A 78 -0.57 -4.60 8.95
N LYS A 79 -0.20 -3.37 8.60
CA LYS A 79 -0.86 -2.17 9.11
C LYS A 79 -2.28 -2.01 8.54
N LEU A 80 -2.48 -2.29 7.26
CA LEU A 80 -3.79 -2.22 6.62
C LEU A 80 -4.72 -3.35 7.08
N GLU A 81 -4.18 -4.54 7.36
CA GLU A 81 -4.93 -5.64 7.99
C GLU A 81 -5.47 -5.24 9.37
N ILE A 82 -4.66 -4.57 10.20
CA ILE A 82 -5.09 -4.07 11.53
C ILE A 82 -6.16 -2.97 11.40
N SER A 83 -6.06 -2.11 10.39
CA SER A 83 -7.06 -1.07 10.11
C SER A 83 -8.38 -1.61 9.54
N GLY A 84 -8.55 -2.93 9.37
CA GLY A 84 -9.81 -3.52 8.90
C GLY A 84 -10.04 -3.46 7.38
N HIS A 85 -9.02 -3.10 6.58
CA HIS A 85 -9.14 -3.01 5.11
C HIS A 85 -8.78 -4.32 4.39
N SER A 86 -8.79 -5.45 5.11
CA SER A 86 -8.47 -6.76 4.55
C SER A 86 -9.75 -7.48 4.17
N HIS A 87 -10.46 -7.05 3.12
CA HIS A 87 -11.37 -7.87 2.31
C HIS A 87 -11.77 -7.17 1.02
#